data_AF-A0A0C3FB68-F1
#
_entry.id   AF-A0A0C3FB68-F1
#
_cell.length_a   1.000
_cell.length_b   1.000
_cell.length_c   1.000
_cell.angle_alpha   90.00
_cell.angle_beta   90.00
_cell.angle_gamma   90.00
#
_symmetry.space_group_name_H-M   'P 1'
#
loop_
_entity.id
_entity.type
_entity.pdbx_description
1 polymer ?
#
loop_
_entity_poly.entity_id
_entity_poly.type
_entity_poly.pdbx_seq_one_letter_code
_entity_poly.pdbx_strand_id
1 'polypeptide(L)'
;MWRHPGARMGSVITLVFFAWWAFNTMAYFATLYYQQVNLLGALETSLRFIPMAVAGFSVDVFAGYAMGRTPGQMLILLGLSGTVVAPLLFALVDVDSSYWAVMFLVMIFVVGADVIYPVGNLHIASTFDEDSQSLAGGVFNVATRLGTSIGLAVTSSIATAISEKYASAYPSLLPNSPEVLMVGFRAAGWTCFTAAMLAFLIGLVGLRGIGIVGQRKTVPILAEGTTDSSAIHLTAAETDVKSLTGRGPVEAKSQPTSA
;
A
#
# COMPACT_ATOMS: atom_id res chain seq x y z
N MET A 1 18.43 -4.28 -5.40
CA MET A 1 16.97 -4.34 -5.12
C MET A 1 16.40 -5.77 -5.05
N TRP A 2 16.34 -6.54 -6.14
CA TRP A 2 15.71 -7.89 -6.17
C TRP A 2 16.51 -9.01 -5.50
N ARG A 3 17.80 -8.80 -5.26
CA ARG A 3 18.72 -9.76 -4.64
C ARG A 3 19.15 -9.41 -3.21
N HIS A 4 18.58 -8.36 -2.59
CA HIS A 4 18.90 -8.06 -1.19
C HIS A 4 18.39 -9.20 -0.29
N PRO A 5 19.27 -9.91 0.43
CA PRO A 5 18.86 -10.97 1.35
C PRO A 5 17.94 -10.37 2.41
N GLY A 6 16.70 -10.84 2.50
CA GLY A 6 15.72 -10.37 3.49
C GLY A 6 14.67 -9.36 3.00
N ALA A 7 14.90 -8.69 1.86
CA ALA A 7 13.99 -7.64 1.38
C ALA A 7 12.65 -8.16 0.83
N ARG A 8 12.68 -9.36 0.24
CA ARG A 8 11.50 -10.06 -0.34
C ARG A 8 10.59 -9.19 -1.20
N MET A 9 11.18 -8.20 -1.87
CA MET A 9 10.43 -7.20 -2.62
C MET A 9 9.56 -7.80 -3.71
N GLY A 10 10.01 -8.87 -4.38
CA GLY A 10 9.19 -9.54 -5.39
C GLY A 10 7.87 -10.05 -4.81
N SER A 11 7.90 -10.67 -3.63
CA SER A 11 6.67 -11.13 -2.97
C SER A 11 5.76 -9.98 -2.57
N VAL A 12 6.31 -8.88 -2.04
CA VAL A 12 5.53 -7.68 -1.68
C VAL A 12 4.87 -7.05 -2.92
N ILE A 13 5.63 -6.93 -4.01
CA ILE A 13 5.15 -6.34 -5.27
C ILE A 13 4.08 -7.22 -5.93
N THR A 14 4.27 -8.54 -6.00
CA THR A 14 3.24 -9.44 -6.56
C THR A 14 2.01 -9.49 -5.66
N LEU A 15 2.18 -9.47 -4.34
CA LEU A 15 1.06 -9.42 -3.38
C LEU A 15 0.24 -8.15 -3.55
N VAL A 16 0.88 -6.97 -3.56
CA VAL A 16 0.16 -5.69 -3.68
C VAL A 16 -0.56 -5.57 -5.01
N PHE A 17 0.03 -6.11 -6.09
CA PHE A 17 -0.60 -6.16 -7.41
C PHE A 17 -1.94 -6.91 -7.37
N PHE A 18 -1.97 -8.13 -6.82
CA PHE A 18 -3.20 -8.92 -6.74
C PHE A 18 -4.19 -8.38 -5.70
N ALA A 19 -3.70 -7.79 -4.61
CA ALA A 19 -4.57 -7.14 -3.63
C ALA A 19 -5.29 -5.91 -4.22
N TRP A 20 -4.58 -5.05 -4.96
CA TRP A 20 -5.16 -3.86 -5.59
C TRP A 20 -6.08 -4.20 -6.75
N TRP A 21 -5.77 -5.28 -7.49
CA TRP A 21 -6.69 -5.88 -8.45
C TRP A 21 -8.02 -6.18 -7.75
N ALA A 22 -8.01 -7.05 -6.73
CA ALA A 22 -9.23 -7.52 -6.09
C ALA A 22 -10.03 -6.34 -5.49
N PHE A 23 -9.37 -5.45 -4.75
CA PHE A 23 -10.00 -4.31 -4.09
C PHE A 23 -10.71 -3.36 -5.07
N ASN A 24 -9.99 -2.84 -6.06
CA ASN A 24 -10.55 -1.83 -6.97
C ASN A 24 -11.58 -2.43 -7.92
N THR A 25 -11.32 -3.65 -8.39
CA THR A 25 -12.26 -4.33 -9.28
C THR A 25 -13.56 -4.65 -8.55
N MET A 26 -13.49 -5.07 -7.28
CA MET A 26 -14.69 -5.28 -6.47
C MET A 26 -15.48 -3.98 -6.26
N ALA A 27 -14.82 -2.87 -5.95
CA ALA A 27 -15.49 -1.58 -5.82
C ALA A 27 -16.19 -1.13 -7.12
N TYR A 28 -15.57 -1.39 -8.27
CA TYR A 28 -16.17 -1.14 -9.58
C TYR A 28 -17.41 -2.01 -9.81
N PHE A 29 -17.32 -3.33 -9.63
CA PHE A 29 -18.45 -4.23 -9.84
C PHE A 29 -19.58 -4.02 -8.82
N ALA A 30 -19.27 -3.64 -7.59
CA ALA A 30 -20.28 -3.25 -6.61
C ALA A 30 -21.05 -1.99 -7.06
N THR A 31 -20.36 -1.03 -7.68
CA THR A 31 -21.01 0.16 -8.28
C THR A 31 -21.95 -0.25 -9.41
N LEU A 32 -21.48 -1.12 -10.33
CA LEU A 32 -22.29 -1.64 -11.42
C LEU A 32 -23.49 -2.43 -10.91
N TYR A 33 -23.34 -3.23 -9.87
CA TYR A 33 -24.43 -3.96 -9.23
C TYR A 33 -25.51 -3.00 -8.71
N TYR A 34 -25.14 -1.92 -8.01
CA TYR A 34 -26.13 -0.96 -7.53
C TYR A 34 -26.84 -0.21 -8.67
N GLN A 35 -26.10 0.21 -9.69
CA GLN A 35 -26.64 1.06 -10.75
C GLN A 35 -27.37 0.28 -11.85
N GLN A 36 -26.88 -0.91 -12.23
CA GLN A 36 -27.41 -1.68 -13.36
C GLN A 36 -28.31 -2.84 -12.94
N VAL A 37 -28.09 -3.45 -11.77
CA VAL A 37 -28.95 -4.54 -11.28
C VAL A 37 -30.05 -3.97 -10.40
N ASN A 38 -29.69 -3.21 -9.36
CA ASN A 38 -30.68 -2.62 -8.45
C ASN A 38 -31.33 -1.34 -9.00
N LEU A 39 -30.87 -0.85 -10.16
CA LEU A 39 -31.39 0.34 -10.86
C LEU A 39 -31.44 1.59 -9.97
N LEU A 40 -30.49 1.71 -9.05
CA LEU A 40 -30.41 2.82 -8.11
C LEU A 40 -29.73 4.03 -8.73
N GLY A 41 -30.12 5.21 -8.26
CA GLY A 41 -29.44 6.45 -8.64
C GLY A 41 -27.98 6.50 -8.15
N ALA A 42 -27.19 7.38 -8.76
CA ALA A 42 -25.80 7.62 -8.35
C ALA A 42 -25.69 8.14 -6.90
N LEU A 43 -26.67 8.94 -6.46
CA LEU A 43 -26.73 9.45 -5.09
C LEU A 43 -26.98 8.32 -4.08
N GLU A 44 -27.95 7.45 -4.34
CA GLU A 44 -28.27 6.31 -3.48
C GLU A 44 -27.13 5.30 -3.43
N THR A 45 -26.47 5.08 -4.57
CA THR A 45 -25.28 4.24 -4.65
C THR A 45 -24.19 4.79 -3.72
N SER A 46 -23.89 6.08 -3.82
CA SER A 46 -22.88 6.74 -2.95
C SER A 46 -23.21 6.61 -1.47
N LEU A 47 -24.48 6.75 -1.07
CA LEU A 47 -24.92 6.56 0.32
C LEU A 47 -24.63 5.13 0.82
N ARG A 48 -24.78 4.13 -0.05
CA ARG A 48 -24.51 2.72 0.29
C ARG A 48 -23.03 2.36 0.35
N PHE A 49 -22.14 3.25 -0.14
CA PHE A 49 -20.68 3.16 0.00
C PHE A 49 -20.15 3.80 1.30
N ILE A 50 -20.97 4.54 2.06
CA ILE A 50 -20.57 5.13 3.34
C ILE A 50 -19.97 4.09 4.30
N PRO A 51 -20.54 2.88 4.47
CA PRO A 51 -19.95 1.85 5.31
C PRO A 51 -18.53 1.45 4.89
N MET A 52 -18.25 1.42 3.58
CA MET A 52 -16.91 1.13 3.05
C MET A 52 -15.92 2.22 3.44
N ALA A 53 -16.31 3.50 3.35
CA ALA A 53 -15.45 4.61 3.75
C ALA A 53 -15.14 4.60 5.25
N VAL A 54 -16.16 4.34 6.09
CA VAL A 54 -15.99 4.23 7.55
C VAL A 54 -15.11 3.04 7.92
N ALA A 55 -15.33 1.89 7.27
CA ALA A 55 -14.52 0.69 7.48
C ALA A 55 -13.06 0.92 7.08
N GLY A 56 -12.81 1.53 5.91
CA GLY A 56 -11.45 1.87 5.45
C GLY A 56 -10.73 2.79 6.41
N PHE A 57 -11.37 3.89 6.82
CA PHE A 57 -10.79 4.78 7.81
C PHE A 57 -10.45 4.06 9.12
N SER A 58 -11.34 3.18 9.59
CA SER A 58 -11.13 2.40 10.81
C SER A 58 -9.95 1.43 10.67
N VAL A 59 -9.83 0.77 9.52
CA VAL A 59 -8.73 -0.15 9.19
C VAL A 59 -7.40 0.58 9.12
N ASP A 60 -7.35 1.77 8.51
CA ASP A 60 -6.13 2.58 8.42
C ASP A 60 -5.66 3.07 9.80
N VAL A 61 -6.59 3.55 10.64
CA VAL A 61 -6.28 3.94 12.03
C VAL A 61 -5.76 2.74 12.82
N PHE A 62 -6.42 1.58 12.69
CA PHE A 62 -5.99 0.35 13.34
C PHE A 62 -4.61 -0.11 12.86
N ALA A 63 -4.35 -0.08 11.56
CA ALA A 63 -3.05 -0.41 10.98
C ALA A 63 -1.97 0.53 11.51
N GLY A 64 -2.23 1.84 11.52
CA GLY A 64 -1.38 2.87 12.11
C GLY A 64 -0.97 2.54 13.55
N TYR A 65 -1.95 2.21 14.38
CA TYR A 65 -1.73 1.87 15.78
C TYR A 65 -0.98 0.53 15.98
N ALA A 66 -1.30 -0.47 15.16
CA ALA A 66 -0.80 -1.84 15.32
C ALA A 66 0.58 -2.08 14.69
N MET A 67 0.99 -1.27 13.71
CA MET A 67 2.27 -1.40 12.99
C MET A 67 3.51 -1.41 13.90
N GLY A 68 3.48 -0.68 15.01
CA GLY A 68 4.59 -0.62 15.97
C GLY A 68 4.63 -1.79 16.96
N ARG A 69 3.56 -2.58 17.05
CA ARG A 69 3.38 -3.62 18.09
C ARG A 69 3.26 -5.03 17.55
N THR A 70 2.87 -5.18 16.29
CA THR A 70 2.54 -6.48 15.68
C THR A 70 3.45 -6.75 14.49
N PRO A 71 3.85 -8.02 14.24
CA PRO A 71 4.54 -8.38 13.00
C PRO A 71 3.73 -7.96 11.78
N GLY A 72 4.37 -7.29 10.81
CA GLY A 72 3.68 -6.75 9.63
C GLY A 72 2.97 -7.84 8.81
N GLN A 73 3.53 -9.06 8.81
CA GLN A 73 2.92 -10.23 8.18
C GLN A 73 1.52 -10.55 8.74
N MET A 74 1.34 -10.51 10.07
CA MET A 74 0.05 -10.83 10.69
C MET A 74 -1.00 -9.78 10.34
N LEU A 75 -0.62 -8.50 10.32
CA LEU A 75 -1.50 -7.40 9.92
C LEU A 75 -1.96 -7.54 8.46
N ILE A 76 -1.02 -7.85 7.56
CA ILE A 76 -1.33 -8.07 6.15
C ILE A 76 -2.26 -9.28 5.96
N LEU A 77 -2.01 -10.40 6.64
CA LEU A 77 -2.85 -11.60 6.54
C LEU A 77 -4.26 -11.37 7.10
N LEU A 78 -4.38 -10.63 8.20
CA LEU A 78 -5.68 -10.27 8.76
C LEU A 78 -6.48 -9.38 7.80
N GLY A 79 -5.83 -8.37 7.23
CA GLY A 79 -6.46 -7.52 6.20
C GLY A 79 -6.89 -8.32 4.96
N LEU A 80 -5.99 -9.13 4.41
CA LEU A 80 -6.26 -9.95 3.23
C LEU A 80 -7.37 -10.97 3.46
N SER A 81 -7.57 -11.47 4.69
CA SER A 81 -8.68 -12.36 5.00
C SER A 81 -10.04 -11.72 4.71
N GLY A 82 -10.21 -10.43 5.05
CA GLY A 82 -11.40 -9.66 4.68
C GLY A 82 -11.53 -9.50 3.16
N THR A 83 -10.43 -9.17 2.49
CA THR A 83 -10.40 -9.04 1.02
C THR A 83 -10.65 -10.35 0.28
N VAL A 84 -10.49 -11.52 0.92
CA VAL A 84 -10.92 -12.82 0.38
C VAL A 84 -12.41 -13.07 0.62
N VAL A 85 -12.92 -12.72 1.80
CA VAL A 85 -14.33 -12.94 2.15
C VAL A 85 -15.27 -12.05 1.34
N ALA A 86 -14.91 -10.78 1.10
CA ALA A 86 -15.73 -9.86 0.33
C ALA A 86 -16.09 -10.34 -1.10
N PRO A 87 -15.14 -10.70 -1.97
CA PRO A 87 -15.44 -11.24 -3.30
C PRO A 87 -16.18 -12.58 -3.25
N LEU A 88 -15.93 -13.40 -2.22
CA LEU A 88 -16.65 -14.65 -2.04
C LEU A 88 -18.15 -14.39 -1.77
N LEU A 89 -18.45 -13.46 -0.85
CA LEU A 89 -19.82 -13.04 -0.56
C LEU A 89 -20.49 -12.41 -1.78
N PHE A 90 -19.76 -11.58 -2.52
CA PHE A 90 -20.27 -10.97 -3.75
C PHE A 90 -20.54 -12.01 -4.85
N ALA A 91 -19.68 -13.02 -5.01
CA ALA A 91 -19.87 -14.08 -5.99
C ALA A 91 -21.10 -14.96 -5.71
N LEU A 92 -21.52 -15.03 -4.44
CA LEU A 92 -22.69 -15.78 -3.98
C LEU A 92 -23.97 -14.94 -3.90
N VAL A 93 -23.92 -13.63 -4.18
CA VAL A 93 -25.08 -12.76 -4.04
C VAL A 93 -26.17 -13.13 -5.05
N ASP A 94 -27.42 -13.26 -4.57
CA ASP A 94 -28.62 -13.35 -5.39
C ASP A 94 -29.21 -11.97 -5.67
N VAL A 95 -29.98 -11.84 -6.75
CA VAL A 95 -30.64 -10.58 -7.13
C VAL A 95 -31.56 -10.07 -6.02
N ASP A 96 -32.27 -10.97 -5.34
CA ASP A 96 -33.22 -10.65 -4.26
C ASP A 96 -32.58 -10.57 -2.86
N SER A 97 -31.25 -10.65 -2.77
CA SER A 97 -30.57 -10.64 -1.47
C SER A 97 -30.72 -9.29 -0.77
N SER A 98 -31.08 -9.33 0.52
CA SER A 98 -31.15 -8.12 1.35
C SER A 98 -29.78 -7.44 1.43
N TYR A 99 -29.76 -6.13 1.17
CA TYR A 99 -28.57 -5.28 1.24
C TYR A 99 -27.79 -5.49 2.55
N TRP A 100 -28.51 -5.54 3.67
CA TRP A 100 -27.92 -5.67 5.01
C TRP A 100 -27.27 -7.02 5.27
N ALA A 101 -27.70 -8.07 4.57
CA ALA A 101 -27.19 -9.42 4.79
C ALA A 101 -25.88 -9.67 4.04
N VAL A 102 -25.75 -9.16 2.81
CA VAL A 102 -24.61 -9.50 1.94
C VAL A 102 -23.78 -8.27 1.60
N MET A 103 -24.37 -7.27 0.93
CA MET A 103 -23.62 -6.14 0.41
C MET A 103 -23.00 -5.26 1.50
N PHE A 104 -23.67 -5.10 2.65
CA PHE A 104 -23.09 -4.42 3.80
C PHE A 104 -21.80 -5.08 4.30
N LEU A 105 -21.78 -6.42 4.38
CA LEU A 105 -20.58 -7.18 4.76
C LEU A 105 -19.49 -7.05 3.70
N VAL A 106 -19.84 -7.11 2.41
CA VAL A 106 -18.89 -6.88 1.31
C VAL A 106 -18.20 -5.53 1.46
N MET A 107 -18.95 -4.45 1.75
CA MET A 107 -18.42 -3.11 1.94
C MET A 107 -17.46 -3.00 3.13
N ILE A 108 -17.71 -3.73 4.22
CA ILE A 108 -16.83 -3.73 5.39
C ILE A 108 -15.55 -4.54 5.13
N PHE A 109 -15.67 -5.71 4.52
CA PHE A 109 -14.54 -6.64 4.37
C PHE A 109 -13.61 -6.28 3.22
N VAL A 110 -14.09 -5.64 2.15
CA VAL A 110 -13.29 -5.36 0.96
C VAL A 110 -12.05 -4.50 1.28
N VAL A 111 -12.18 -3.60 2.26
CA VAL A 111 -11.17 -2.58 2.63
C VAL A 111 -9.96 -3.14 3.39
N GLY A 112 -9.95 -4.43 3.72
CA GLY A 112 -8.83 -5.06 4.42
C GLY A 112 -7.49 -5.00 3.67
N ALA A 113 -7.51 -4.80 2.34
CA ALA A 113 -6.30 -4.66 1.52
C ALA A 113 -5.50 -3.40 1.85
N ASP A 114 -6.13 -2.36 2.41
CA ASP A 114 -5.49 -1.05 2.64
C ASP A 114 -4.33 -1.15 3.64
N VAL A 115 -4.38 -2.09 4.59
CA VAL A 115 -3.30 -2.38 5.56
C VAL A 115 -1.95 -2.64 4.89
N ILE A 116 -1.95 -3.17 3.65
CA ILE A 116 -0.72 -3.45 2.89
C ILE A 116 -0.01 -2.15 2.52
N TYR A 117 -0.72 -1.05 2.32
CA TYR A 117 -0.11 0.21 1.90
C TYR A 117 0.84 0.79 2.96
N PRO A 118 0.40 1.04 4.22
CA PRO A 118 1.31 1.54 5.24
C PRO A 118 2.36 0.51 5.66
N VAL A 119 2.00 -0.78 5.78
CA VAL A 119 2.95 -1.83 6.15
C VAL A 119 4.01 -2.04 5.06
N GLY A 120 3.60 -2.02 3.79
CA GLY A 120 4.48 -2.18 2.63
C GLY A 120 5.45 -1.00 2.47
N ASN A 121 4.95 0.24 2.61
CA ASN A 121 5.82 1.42 2.58
C ASN A 121 6.81 1.45 3.74
N LEU A 122 6.38 1.07 4.94
CA LEU A 122 7.27 0.98 6.10
C LEU A 122 8.31 -0.16 5.95
N HIS A 123 7.91 -1.28 5.35
CA HIS A 123 8.83 -2.36 4.98
C HIS A 123 9.88 -1.89 3.99
N ILE A 124 9.48 -1.13 2.96
CA ILE A 124 10.40 -0.52 2.00
C ILE A 124 11.37 0.44 2.71
N ALA A 125 10.85 1.34 3.55
CA ALA A 125 11.66 2.31 4.28
C ALA A 125 12.65 1.67 5.27
N SER A 126 12.29 0.54 5.88
CA SER A 126 13.18 -0.16 6.82
C SER A 126 14.20 -1.10 6.15
N THR A 127 13.97 -1.47 4.89
CA THR A 127 14.79 -2.44 4.15
C THR A 127 15.82 -1.79 3.25
N PHE A 128 15.52 -0.61 2.71
CA PHE A 128 16.33 0.08 1.70
C PHE A 128 16.99 1.33 2.26
N ASP A 129 18.17 1.68 1.75
CA ASP A 129 18.84 2.95 2.03
C ASP A 129 18.10 4.12 1.34
N GLU A 130 18.25 5.34 1.84
CA GLU A 130 17.50 6.54 1.40
C GLU A 130 17.52 6.73 -0.13
N ASP A 131 18.67 6.49 -0.77
CA ASP A 131 18.84 6.61 -2.22
C ASP A 131 17.97 5.62 -3.03
N SER A 132 17.64 4.48 -2.43
CA SER A 132 16.91 3.38 -3.09
C SER A 132 15.45 3.24 -2.64
N GLN A 133 15.05 3.89 -1.54
CA GLN A 133 13.68 3.89 -1.03
C GLN A 133 12.70 4.55 -2.01
N SER A 134 13.09 5.66 -2.64
CA SER A 134 12.25 6.37 -3.61
C SER A 134 11.95 5.51 -4.84
N LEU A 135 12.97 4.81 -5.36
CA LEU A 135 12.82 3.86 -6.46
C LEU A 135 11.92 2.69 -6.05
N ALA A 136 12.11 2.14 -4.86
CA ALA A 136 11.31 1.04 -4.35
C ALA A 136 9.84 1.41 -4.15
N GLY A 137 9.56 2.57 -3.56
CA GLY A 137 8.21 3.12 -3.43
C GLY A 137 7.57 3.47 -4.77
N GLY A 138 8.37 3.90 -5.75
CA GLY A 138 7.93 4.09 -7.14
C GLY A 138 7.47 2.78 -7.78
N VAL A 139 8.27 1.71 -7.68
CA VAL A 139 7.90 0.37 -8.18
C VAL A 139 6.65 -0.16 -7.47
N PHE A 140 6.53 0.06 -6.16
CA PHE A 140 5.33 -0.30 -5.40
C PHE A 140 4.07 0.39 -5.93
N ASN A 141 4.14 1.70 -6.18
CA ASN A 141 3.02 2.45 -6.76
C ASN A 141 2.71 2.03 -8.19
N VAL A 142 3.71 1.74 -9.02
CA VAL A 142 3.47 1.22 -10.37
C VAL A 142 2.75 -0.12 -10.30
N ALA A 143 3.15 -1.00 -9.37
CA ALA A 143 2.50 -2.29 -9.17
C ALA A 143 1.03 -2.15 -8.73
N THR A 144 0.71 -1.20 -7.83
CA THR A 144 -0.68 -0.97 -7.42
C THR A 144 -1.53 -0.47 -8.59
N ARG A 145 -1.01 0.48 -9.39
CA ARG A 145 -1.72 1.03 -10.56
C ARG A 145 -1.91 0.00 -11.67
N LEU A 146 -0.88 -0.82 -11.94
CA LEU A 146 -0.99 -1.92 -12.89
C LEU A 146 -1.97 -2.98 -12.40
N GLY A 147 -1.96 -3.32 -11.11
CA GLY A 147 -2.91 -4.25 -10.51
C GLY A 147 -4.35 -3.80 -10.69
N THR A 148 -4.64 -2.52 -10.41
CA THR A 148 -5.96 -1.92 -10.65
C THR A 148 -6.35 -1.96 -12.14
N SER A 149 -5.47 -1.50 -13.03
CA SER A 149 -5.79 -1.36 -14.45
C SER A 149 -5.96 -2.71 -15.15
N ILE A 150 -4.98 -3.60 -15.01
CA ILE A 150 -5.02 -4.95 -15.59
C ILE A 150 -6.16 -5.74 -14.97
N GLY A 151 -6.34 -5.60 -13.64
CA GLY A 151 -7.34 -6.36 -12.95
C GLY A 151 -8.76 -6.02 -13.35
N LEU A 152 -9.04 -4.74 -13.49
CA LEU A 152 -10.31 -4.28 -14.00
C LEU A 152 -10.54 -4.72 -15.45
N ALA A 153 -9.52 -4.59 -16.32
CA ALA A 153 -9.64 -4.98 -17.73
C ALA A 153 -9.95 -6.47 -17.89
N VAL A 154 -9.16 -7.35 -17.26
CA VAL A 154 -9.34 -8.81 -17.34
C VAL A 154 -10.69 -9.22 -16.76
N THR A 155 -11.03 -8.71 -15.58
CA THR A 155 -12.27 -9.08 -14.90
C THR A 155 -13.50 -8.58 -15.67
N SER A 156 -13.44 -7.36 -16.22
CA SER A 156 -14.49 -6.80 -17.08
C SER A 156 -14.66 -7.60 -18.37
N SER A 157 -13.56 -7.96 -19.05
CA SER A 157 -13.64 -8.82 -20.23
C SER A 157 -14.28 -10.17 -19.94
N ILE A 158 -13.94 -10.80 -18.80
CA ILE A 158 -14.54 -12.08 -18.39
C ILE A 158 -16.03 -11.92 -18.08
N ALA A 159 -16.40 -10.88 -17.33
CA ALA A 159 -17.79 -10.60 -16.99
C ALA A 159 -18.64 -10.38 -18.25
N THR A 160 -18.16 -9.55 -19.17
CA THR A 160 -18.85 -9.25 -20.44
C THR A 160 -18.98 -10.51 -21.31
N ALA A 161 -17.90 -11.28 -21.49
CA ALA A 161 -17.95 -12.50 -22.28
C ALA A 161 -18.94 -13.53 -21.73
N ILE A 162 -19.06 -13.63 -20.40
CA ILE A 162 -20.00 -14.55 -19.74
C ILE A 162 -21.44 -14.04 -19.87
N SER A 163 -21.67 -12.73 -19.69
CA SER A 163 -22.98 -12.10 -19.91
C SER A 163 -23.46 -12.28 -21.36
N GLU A 164 -22.61 -12.03 -22.36
CA GLU A 164 -22.94 -12.19 -23.78
C GLU A 164 -23.25 -13.65 -24.15
N LYS A 165 -22.46 -14.58 -23.62
CA LYS A 165 -22.71 -16.02 -23.80
C LYS A 165 -24.06 -16.43 -23.20
N TYR A 166 -24.40 -15.90 -22.03
CA TYR A 166 -25.68 -16.17 -21.37
C TYR A 166 -26.84 -15.56 -22.16
N ALA A 167 -26.73 -14.30 -22.59
CA ALA A 167 -27.75 -13.64 -23.43
C ALA A 167 -28.01 -14.40 -24.73
N SER A 168 -26.96 -14.92 -25.36
CA SER A 168 -27.08 -15.71 -26.60
C SER A 168 -27.79 -17.06 -26.38
N ALA A 169 -27.65 -17.65 -25.18
CA ALA A 169 -28.35 -18.88 -24.82
C ALA A 169 -29.83 -18.67 -24.47
N TYR A 170 -30.20 -17.44 -24.07
CA TYR A 170 -31.57 -17.07 -23.71
C TYR A 170 -32.05 -15.84 -24.50
N PRO A 171 -32.38 -15.98 -25.80
CA PRO A 171 -32.75 -14.84 -26.66
C PRO A 171 -34.04 -14.11 -26.23
N SER A 172 -34.82 -14.70 -25.33
CA SER A 172 -36.02 -14.10 -24.74
C SER A 172 -35.71 -13.00 -23.72
N LEU A 173 -34.47 -12.95 -23.20
CA LEU A 173 -34.04 -11.94 -22.23
C LEU A 173 -33.34 -10.78 -22.94
N LEU A 174 -33.57 -9.55 -22.46
CA LEU A 174 -32.84 -8.39 -22.95
C LEU A 174 -31.35 -8.52 -22.55
N PRO A 175 -30.39 -8.17 -23.44
CA PRO A 175 -28.96 -8.25 -23.12
C PRO A 175 -28.54 -7.44 -21.88
N ASN A 176 -29.26 -6.35 -21.59
CA ASN A 176 -29.02 -5.47 -20.44
C ASN A 176 -29.96 -5.78 -19.25
N SER A 177 -30.64 -6.93 -19.25
CA SER A 177 -31.47 -7.31 -18.12
C SER A 177 -30.60 -7.59 -16.88
N PRO A 178 -31.08 -7.25 -15.67
CA PRO A 178 -30.36 -7.53 -14.42
C PRO A 178 -29.95 -8.99 -14.28
N GLU A 179 -30.77 -9.93 -14.78
CA GLU A 179 -30.51 -11.37 -14.76
C GLU A 179 -29.26 -11.75 -15.56
N VAL A 180 -29.11 -11.23 -16.79
CA VAL A 180 -27.95 -11.47 -17.65
C VAL A 180 -26.69 -10.87 -17.03
N LEU A 181 -26.77 -9.62 -16.56
CA LEU A 181 -25.64 -8.91 -15.96
C LEU A 181 -25.16 -9.58 -14.67
N MET A 182 -26.08 -10.12 -13.87
CA MET A 182 -25.75 -10.80 -12.61
C MET A 182 -24.83 -11.99 -12.84
N VAL A 183 -25.05 -12.78 -13.90
CA VAL A 183 -24.20 -13.94 -14.21
C VAL A 183 -22.76 -13.49 -14.50
N GLY A 184 -22.58 -12.41 -15.26
CA GLY A 184 -21.27 -11.80 -15.47
C GLY A 184 -20.65 -11.23 -14.20
N PHE A 185 -21.44 -10.58 -13.35
CA PHE A 185 -20.96 -9.99 -12.08
C PHE A 185 -20.55 -11.06 -11.07
N ARG A 186 -21.24 -12.21 -11.03
CA ARG A 186 -20.83 -13.37 -10.24
C ARG A 186 -19.49 -13.92 -10.71
N ALA A 187 -19.30 -14.01 -12.03
CA ALA A 187 -18.01 -14.41 -12.58
C ALA A 187 -16.88 -13.41 -12.25
N ALA A 188 -17.19 -12.12 -12.25
CA ALA A 188 -16.29 -11.08 -11.75
C ALA A 188 -15.94 -11.29 -10.26
N GLY A 189 -16.93 -11.60 -9.44
CA GLY A 189 -16.73 -11.95 -8.03
C GLY A 189 -15.77 -13.12 -7.85
N TRP A 190 -15.94 -14.21 -8.62
CA TRP A 190 -15.05 -15.37 -8.59
C TRP A 190 -13.62 -15.03 -9.05
N THR A 191 -13.45 -14.16 -10.04
CA THR A 191 -12.12 -13.72 -10.49
C THR A 191 -11.44 -12.79 -9.49
N CYS A 192 -12.18 -11.92 -8.82
CA CYS A 192 -11.65 -11.16 -7.69
C CYS A 192 -11.29 -12.07 -6.51
N PHE A 193 -12.08 -13.12 -6.25
CA PHE A 193 -11.78 -14.10 -5.20
C PHE A 193 -10.48 -14.85 -5.47
N THR A 194 -10.24 -15.30 -6.70
CA THR A 194 -8.99 -15.98 -7.05
C THR A 194 -7.79 -15.04 -6.93
N ALA A 195 -7.92 -13.79 -7.39
CA ALA A 195 -6.87 -12.77 -7.20
C ALA A 195 -6.59 -12.51 -5.71
N ALA A 196 -7.62 -12.34 -4.88
CA ALA A 196 -7.48 -12.15 -3.44
C ALA A 196 -6.85 -13.36 -2.75
N MET A 197 -7.23 -14.58 -3.14
CA MET A 197 -6.63 -15.82 -2.64
C MET A 197 -5.15 -15.95 -3.03
N LEU A 198 -4.79 -15.57 -4.25
CA LEU A 198 -3.38 -15.51 -4.66
C LEU A 198 -2.60 -14.52 -3.80
N ALA A 199 -3.14 -13.31 -3.58
CA ALA A 199 -2.53 -12.33 -2.69
C ALA A 199 -2.35 -12.89 -1.27
N PHE A 200 -3.37 -13.57 -0.73
CA PHE A 200 -3.33 -14.21 0.59
C PHE A 200 -2.26 -15.30 0.67
N LEU A 201 -2.17 -16.18 -0.33
CA LEU A 201 -1.16 -17.25 -0.36
C LEU A 201 0.26 -16.68 -0.51
N ILE A 202 0.44 -15.64 -1.33
CA ILE A 202 1.72 -14.94 -1.44
C ILE A 202 2.08 -14.25 -0.12
N GLY A 203 1.11 -13.66 0.57
CA GLY A 203 1.30 -13.12 1.92
C GLY A 203 1.71 -14.21 2.91
N LEU A 204 1.04 -15.35 2.83
CA LEU A 204 1.24 -16.46 3.75
C LEU A 204 2.60 -17.13 3.58
N VAL A 205 3.13 -17.22 2.35
CA VAL A 205 4.39 -17.90 2.03
C VAL A 205 5.54 -16.89 1.88
N GLY A 206 5.33 -15.84 1.09
CA GLY A 206 6.35 -14.84 0.73
C GLY A 206 6.73 -13.92 1.89
N LEU A 207 5.81 -13.60 2.79
CA LEU A 207 6.09 -12.71 3.93
C LEU A 207 6.50 -13.46 5.21
N ARG A 208 6.65 -14.79 5.19
CA ARG A 208 6.98 -15.61 6.39
C ARG A 208 8.24 -15.16 7.12
N GLY A 209 8.11 -14.57 8.30
CA GLY A 209 9.27 -14.14 9.09
C GLY A 209 9.75 -12.72 8.78
N ILE A 210 8.89 -11.90 8.15
CA ILE A 210 9.02 -10.44 8.29
C ILE A 210 8.69 -10.09 9.74
N GLY A 211 9.67 -9.53 10.45
CA GLY A 211 9.56 -9.14 11.86
C GLY A 211 8.60 -7.96 12.08
N ILE A 212 8.69 -7.33 13.24
CA ILE A 212 7.90 -6.14 13.57
C ILE A 212 8.44 -4.97 12.74
N VAL A 213 7.61 -4.42 11.85
CA VAL A 213 8.01 -3.47 10.80
C VAL A 213 8.19 -2.03 11.34
N GLY A 214 7.92 -1.76 12.63
CA GLY A 214 7.93 -0.42 13.22
C GLY A 214 9.04 -0.09 14.22
N GLN A 215 10.03 -0.96 14.46
CA GLN A 215 11.11 -0.59 15.38
C GLN A 215 12.13 0.32 14.67
N ARG A 216 12.17 1.60 15.06
CA ARG A 216 13.35 2.43 14.83
C ARG A 216 14.53 1.71 15.46
N LYS A 217 15.54 1.35 14.67
CA LYS A 217 16.87 1.11 15.24
C LYS A 217 17.27 2.43 15.89
N THR A 218 17.23 2.49 17.22
CA THR A 218 17.90 3.54 17.96
C THR A 218 19.36 3.45 17.52
N VAL A 219 19.79 4.38 16.66
CA VAL A 219 21.23 4.58 16.46
C VAL A 219 21.74 4.87 17.86
N PRO A 220 22.59 4.01 18.46
CA PRO A 220 23.31 4.43 19.63
C PRO A 220 24.05 5.67 19.14
N ILE A 221 23.66 6.84 19.66
CA ILE A 221 24.57 7.97 19.65
C ILE A 221 25.80 7.36 20.31
N LEU A 222 26.81 7.02 19.49
CA LEU A 222 28.14 6.76 20.01
C LEU A 222 28.33 7.93 20.93
N ALA A 223 28.45 7.65 22.23
CA ALA A 223 28.92 8.63 23.18
C ALA A 223 30.19 9.16 22.54
N GLU A 224 30.08 10.30 21.87
CA GLU A 224 31.20 11.08 21.41
C GLU A 224 31.96 11.26 22.71
N GLY A 225 33.12 10.59 22.74
CA GLY A 225 33.92 10.48 23.93
C GLY A 225 34.00 11.85 24.55
N THR A 226 33.79 11.89 25.86
CA THR A 226 34.09 13.00 26.76
C THR A 226 35.37 13.70 26.30
N THR A 227 35.24 14.62 25.36
CA THR A 227 36.27 15.54 24.96
C THR A 227 35.86 16.79 25.67
N ASP A 228 36.29 16.79 26.92
CA ASP A 228 36.31 17.86 27.88
C ASP A 228 35.93 19.23 27.28
N SER A 229 34.71 19.67 27.60
CA SER A 229 34.17 20.98 27.21
C SER A 229 35.04 22.15 27.69
N SER A 230 36.02 21.90 28.58
CA SER A 230 36.99 22.91 29.01
C SER A 230 38.10 23.19 27.99
N ALA A 231 38.43 22.23 27.10
CA ALA A 231 39.51 22.41 26.11
C ALA A 231 39.07 23.30 24.92
N ILE A 232 37.80 23.25 24.52
CA ILE A 232 37.28 24.04 23.39
C ILE A 232 37.20 25.53 23.75
N HIS A 233 36.85 25.86 25.00
CA HIS A 233 36.84 27.25 25.47
C HIS A 233 38.25 27.84 25.62
N LEU A 234 39.24 27.04 26.00
CA LEU A 234 40.64 27.48 26.07
C LEU A 234 41.24 27.73 24.68
N THR A 235 40.93 26.86 23.70
CA THR A 235 41.46 27.01 22.33
C THR A 235 40.83 28.20 21.59
N ALA A 236 39.54 28.48 21.82
CA ALA A 236 38.87 29.66 21.26
C ALA A 236 39.37 30.97 21.88
N ALA A 237 39.61 31.01 23.19
CA ALA A 237 40.13 32.20 23.87
C ALA A 237 41.59 32.52 23.49
N GLU A 238 42.43 31.49 23.28
CA GLU A 238 43.84 31.70 22.91
C GLU A 238 44.02 32.18 21.46
N THR A 239 43.08 31.82 20.57
CA THR A 239 43.08 32.24 19.16
C THR A 239 42.65 33.70 19.02
N ASP A 240 41.71 34.16 19.86
CA ASP A 240 41.20 35.53 19.82
C ASP A 240 42.21 36.55 20.38
N VAL A 241 42.96 36.18 21.43
CA VAL A 241 44.01 37.04 22.02
C VAL A 241 45.20 37.25 21.08
N LYS A 242 45.62 36.22 20.32
CA LYS A 242 46.72 36.34 19.35
C LYS A 242 46.36 37.22 18.15
N SER A 243 45.07 37.37 17.82
CA SER A 243 44.62 38.23 16.71
C SER A 243 44.66 39.72 17.06
N LEU A 244 44.58 40.07 18.35
CA LEU A 244 44.49 41.46 18.83
C LEU A 244 45.85 42.10 19.20
N THR A 245 46.93 41.32 19.37
CA THR A 245 48.26 41.84 19.75
C THR A 245 49.31 41.86 18.63
N GLY A 246 48.91 41.72 17.37
CA GLY A 246 49.83 41.56 16.22
C GLY A 246 50.12 42.80 15.37
N ARG A 247 50.04 44.04 15.88
CA ARG A 247 50.53 45.24 15.15
C ARG A 247 51.80 45.81 15.78
N GLY A 248 52.93 45.53 15.15
CA GLY A 248 54.27 46.10 15.38
C GLY A 248 55.08 46.08 14.08
N PRO A 249 56.14 46.89 13.94
CA PRO A 249 56.23 47.93 12.90
C PRO A 249 56.89 47.52 11.57
N VAL A 250 56.59 48.34 10.56
CA VAL A 250 57.18 48.37 9.22
C VAL A 250 58.68 48.63 9.30
N GLU A 251 59.51 47.70 8.84
CA GLU A 251 60.95 47.94 8.62
C GLU A 251 61.40 47.43 7.25
N ALA A 252 62.01 48.36 6.51
CA ALA A 252 62.55 48.20 5.17
C ALA A 252 63.77 47.29 5.15
N LYS A 253 63.95 46.49 4.09
CA LYS A 253 65.21 45.79 3.82
C LYS A 253 65.74 46.10 2.43
N SER A 254 66.91 46.73 2.46
CA SER A 254 67.88 47.00 1.42
C SER A 254 68.49 45.72 0.83
N GLN A 255 68.78 45.77 -0.48
CA GLN A 255 69.62 44.80 -1.18
C GLN A 255 71.08 44.89 -0.72
N PRO A 256 71.82 43.76 -0.80
CA PRO A 256 73.19 43.84 -1.25
C PRO A 256 73.57 42.80 -2.32
N THR A 257 74.67 43.16 -2.96
CA THR A 257 75.40 42.68 -4.13
C THR A 257 76.17 41.36 -3.98
N SER A 258 76.43 40.77 -5.15
CA SER A 258 77.61 39.98 -5.60
C SER A 258 77.94 38.64 -4.92
N ALA A 259 77.90 37.57 -5.71
CA ALA A 259 79.10 36.96 -6.30
C ALA A 259 78.73 36.32 -7.65
#